data_AF-A0A2A9DLA3-F1
#
_entry.id   AF-A0A2A9DLA3-F1
#
_cell.length_a   1.000
_cell.length_b   1.000
_cell.length_c   1.000
_cell.angle_alpha   90.00
_cell.angle_beta   90.00
_cell.angle_gamma   90.00
#
_symmetry.space_group_name_H-M   'P 1'
#
loop_
_entity.id
_entity.type
_entity.pdbx_description
1 polymer ?
#
loop_
_entity_poly.entity_id
_entity_poly.type
_entity_poly.pdbx_seq_one_letter_code
_entity_poly.pdbx_strand_id
1 'polypeptide(L)'
;MSRVSARILAILAFLPLLLGAVGIVAFGASPEKTWTTDEATGAPTDTINPADLVTARRAAGEAGTQAGFLATGADELKRGVDEAAGGVGELTGGLDELKAGTAELADGMNQIQAGTGQLGRGATELADGVGQAVDSITGLTVVQGQLLEAIDHIARELESSPDPRAGELREQLAGFRGQVETFAMGDDVTNQLKRLKDGSRDLANQLAVPGYAYHDGIYTATKGAKELNARVQEATGGVDDALGGVDELVDGTTRLAQMAEQNKNNVTNIQRAIPAVQVASGEATPEDTGSQIAPMYALLIAALAVLGGVLVAWGRGPARWVLGAGTVVAGVILFALVGSSVGAAGIAVSALALALLAAASAGLSTLVARTWSGAVAATVVMVTAVVQVGIVGWVWKTATTADVPAWATVISGLMPLHYGTIVLSAAGNGVMGGLVWGAIAVLALVAVLAGAAIWVASGYRHWRRGDWVDAA
;
A
#
# COMPACT_ATOMS: atom_id res chain seq x y z
N MET A 1 -19.57 13.91 12.28
CA MET A 1 -20.12 13.38 11.01
C MET A 1 -19.78 11.91 10.90
N SER A 2 -20.76 11.04 10.60
CA SER A 2 -20.65 9.58 10.73
C SER A 2 -20.03 8.90 9.49
N ARG A 3 -19.67 7.61 9.58
CA ARG A 3 -19.25 6.77 8.44
C ARG A 3 -20.22 6.81 7.26
N VAL A 4 -21.49 7.15 7.52
CA VAL A 4 -22.55 7.33 6.53
C VAL A 4 -22.28 8.54 5.64
N SER A 5 -21.82 9.67 6.21
CA SER A 5 -21.50 10.89 5.43
C SER A 5 -20.35 10.66 4.44
N ALA A 6 -19.32 9.89 4.82
CA ALA A 6 -18.20 9.57 3.93
C ALA A 6 -18.61 8.64 2.78
N ARG A 7 -19.50 7.67 3.03
CA ARG A 7 -20.02 6.76 1.99
C ARG A 7 -20.95 7.48 1.01
N ILE A 8 -21.80 8.37 1.50
CA ILE A 8 -22.65 9.21 0.65
C ILE A 8 -21.79 10.10 -0.25
N LEU A 9 -20.78 10.78 0.30
CA LEU A 9 -19.87 11.62 -0.49
C LEU A 9 -19.06 10.81 -1.52
N ALA A 10 -18.67 9.57 -1.20
CA ALA A 10 -17.97 8.70 -2.15
C ALA A 10 -18.86 8.31 -3.35
N ILE A 11 -20.15 8.06 -3.13
CA ILE A 11 -21.12 7.79 -4.20
C ILE A 11 -21.38 9.06 -5.02
N LEU A 12 -21.51 10.21 -4.36
CA LEU A 12 -21.71 11.50 -5.02
C LEU A 12 -20.54 11.90 -5.92
N ALA A 13 -19.31 11.44 -5.65
CA ALA A 13 -18.16 11.70 -6.52
C ALA A 13 -18.29 11.11 -7.93
N PHE A 14 -19.15 10.10 -8.13
CA PHE A 14 -19.45 9.52 -9.45
C PHE A 14 -20.64 10.20 -10.16
N LEU A 15 -21.44 10.99 -9.43
CA LEU A 15 -22.63 11.65 -9.97
C LEU A 15 -22.32 12.61 -11.15
N PRO A 16 -21.22 13.39 -11.16
CA PRO A 16 -20.89 14.23 -12.30
C PRO A 16 -20.61 13.43 -13.58
N LEU A 17 -20.09 12.21 -13.48
CA LEU A 17 -19.87 11.33 -14.64
C LEU A 17 -21.19 10.84 -15.22
N LEU A 18 -22.15 10.48 -14.36
CA LEU A 18 -23.51 10.12 -14.78
C LEU A 18 -24.21 11.29 -15.48
N LEU A 19 -24.15 12.49 -14.88
CA LEU A 19 -24.76 13.69 -15.44
C LEU A 19 -24.08 14.11 -16.75
N GLY A 20 -22.76 14.01 -16.83
CA GLY A 20 -22.01 14.26 -18.05
C GLY A 20 -22.37 13.27 -19.16
N ALA A 21 -22.51 11.98 -18.85
CA ALA A 21 -22.87 10.95 -19.83
C ALA A 21 -24.25 11.19 -20.44
N VAL A 22 -25.22 11.61 -19.62
CA VAL A 22 -26.56 12.00 -20.08
C VAL A 22 -26.50 13.31 -20.87
N GLY A 23 -25.73 14.28 -20.41
CA GLY A 23 -25.51 15.56 -21.09
C GLY A 23 -24.92 15.36 -22.49
N ILE A 24 -24.02 14.39 -22.66
CA ILE A 24 -23.39 14.13 -23.95
C ILE A 24 -24.45 13.78 -25.02
N VAL A 25 -25.41 12.93 -24.68
CA VAL A 25 -26.51 12.57 -25.60
C VAL A 25 -27.52 13.70 -25.74
N ALA A 26 -27.89 14.35 -24.62
CA ALA A 26 -28.91 15.39 -24.62
C ALA A 26 -28.52 16.65 -25.42
N PHE A 27 -27.22 16.97 -25.48
CA PHE A 27 -26.69 18.13 -26.19
C PHE A 27 -25.98 17.77 -27.51
N GLY A 28 -26.04 16.50 -27.95
CA GLY A 28 -25.43 16.05 -29.20
C GLY A 28 -23.91 16.26 -29.24
N ALA A 29 -23.24 16.03 -28.10
CA ALA A 29 -21.81 16.17 -27.90
C ALA A 29 -21.04 14.94 -28.40
N SER A 30 -21.08 14.66 -29.70
CA SER A 30 -20.40 13.49 -30.24
C SER A 30 -18.90 13.73 -30.48
N PRO A 31 -18.05 12.69 -30.35
CA PRO A 31 -16.60 12.82 -30.54
C PRO A 31 -16.22 13.51 -31.86
N GLU A 32 -16.91 13.18 -32.96
CA GLU A 32 -16.59 13.72 -34.29
C GLU A 32 -16.59 15.25 -34.35
N LYS A 33 -17.46 15.92 -33.58
CA LYS A 33 -17.51 17.40 -33.52
C LYS A 33 -16.25 18.06 -32.97
N THR A 34 -15.35 17.28 -32.39
CA THR A 34 -14.06 17.81 -31.93
C THR A 34 -13.00 17.88 -33.02
N TRP A 35 -13.22 17.25 -34.20
CA TRP A 35 -12.28 17.26 -35.33
C TRP A 35 -12.93 17.43 -36.71
N THR A 36 -14.26 17.44 -36.83
CA THR A 36 -14.96 17.72 -38.09
C THR A 36 -15.64 19.09 -38.04
N THR A 37 -15.33 19.96 -39.00
CA THR A 37 -16.21 21.08 -39.41
C THR A 37 -17.23 20.53 -40.41
N ASP A 38 -18.48 21.00 -40.41
CA ASP A 38 -19.66 20.44 -41.13
C ASP A 38 -19.56 20.28 -42.69
N GLU A 39 -18.37 20.35 -43.30
CA GLU A 39 -18.15 20.09 -44.72
C GLU A 39 -17.67 18.65 -44.96
N ALA A 40 -18.64 17.74 -45.11
CA ALA A 40 -18.37 16.41 -45.64
C ALA A 40 -17.93 16.52 -47.11
N THR A 41 -16.64 16.31 -47.38
CA THR A 41 -16.14 16.19 -48.76
C THR A 41 -16.62 14.87 -49.36
N GLY A 42 -17.25 14.98 -50.54
CA GLY A 42 -17.97 13.90 -51.21
C GLY A 42 -17.09 12.74 -51.71
N ALA A 43 -17.78 11.73 -52.26
CA ALA A 43 -17.23 10.46 -52.73
C ALA A 43 -15.98 10.59 -53.64
N PRO A 44 -15.05 9.63 -53.58
CA PRO A 44 -13.81 9.70 -54.35
C PRO A 44 -14.10 9.70 -55.86
N THR A 45 -13.49 10.64 -56.58
CA THR A 45 -13.50 10.67 -58.05
C THR A 45 -12.25 9.99 -58.61
N ASP A 46 -12.35 9.39 -59.81
CA ASP A 46 -11.30 8.62 -60.48
C ASP A 46 -10.06 9.45 -60.92
N THR A 47 -9.98 10.72 -60.55
CA THR A 47 -8.83 11.60 -60.80
C THR A 47 -8.08 11.88 -59.49
N ILE A 48 -6.91 11.26 -59.32
CA ILE A 48 -6.02 11.57 -58.19
C ILE A 48 -5.49 12.99 -58.36
N ASN A 49 -5.91 13.92 -57.50
CA ASN A 49 -5.44 15.30 -57.51
C ASN A 49 -3.99 15.33 -56.95
N PRO A 50 -3.03 16.00 -57.62
CA PRO A 50 -1.68 16.21 -57.09
C PRO A 50 -1.65 16.81 -55.68
N ALA A 51 -2.64 17.63 -55.31
CA ALA A 51 -2.78 18.18 -53.97
C ALA A 51 -3.05 17.10 -52.91
N ASP A 52 -3.89 16.11 -53.24
CA ASP A 52 -4.23 15.00 -52.33
C ASP A 52 -3.02 14.09 -52.07
N LEU A 53 -2.13 13.92 -53.05
CA LEU A 53 -0.88 13.18 -52.90
C LEU A 53 0.13 13.89 -51.99
N VAL A 54 0.19 15.22 -52.05
CA VAL A 54 1.02 16.03 -51.15
C VAL A 54 0.49 15.94 -49.71
N THR A 55 -0.82 16.03 -49.53
CA THR A 55 -1.48 15.86 -48.22
C THR A 55 -1.28 14.45 -47.68
N ALA A 56 -1.44 13.40 -48.49
CA ALA A 56 -1.19 12.02 -48.10
C ALA A 56 0.27 11.79 -47.69
N ARG A 57 1.24 12.40 -48.39
CA ARG A 57 2.66 12.32 -48.02
C ARG A 57 2.94 13.03 -46.70
N ARG A 58 2.34 14.20 -46.47
CA ARG A 58 2.48 14.93 -45.19
C ARG A 58 1.90 14.11 -44.04
N ALA A 59 0.69 13.60 -44.20
CA ALA A 59 0.02 12.74 -43.21
C ALA A 59 0.81 11.44 -42.94
N ALA A 60 1.37 10.82 -43.97
CA ALA A 60 2.24 9.65 -43.80
C ALA A 60 3.53 10.03 -43.06
N GLY A 61 4.12 11.19 -43.36
CA GLY A 61 5.27 11.78 -42.65
C GLY A 61 5.01 11.94 -41.15
N GLU A 62 3.91 12.61 -40.81
CA GLU A 62 3.45 12.81 -39.43
C GLU A 62 3.16 11.49 -38.73
N ALA A 63 2.48 10.54 -39.39
CA ALA A 63 2.24 9.22 -38.83
C ALA A 63 3.56 8.47 -38.55
N GLY A 64 4.60 8.68 -39.37
CA GLY A 64 5.91 8.05 -39.20
C GLY A 64 6.63 8.56 -37.96
N THR A 65 6.62 9.88 -37.77
CA THR A 65 7.13 10.52 -36.54
C THR A 65 6.40 10.00 -35.30
N GLN A 66 5.08 9.84 -35.38
CA GLN A 66 4.24 9.42 -34.27
C GLN A 66 4.39 7.93 -33.94
N ALA A 67 4.52 7.07 -34.95
CA ALA A 67 4.88 5.68 -34.74
C ALA A 67 6.29 5.53 -34.14
N GLY A 68 7.21 6.44 -34.50
CA GLY A 68 8.52 6.57 -33.85
C GLY A 68 8.41 6.89 -32.36
N PHE A 69 7.63 7.90 -31.97
CA PHE A 69 7.40 8.23 -30.56
C PHE A 69 6.72 7.11 -29.78
N LEU A 70 5.75 6.41 -30.39
CA LEU A 70 5.10 5.26 -29.77
C LEU A 70 6.09 4.13 -29.51
N ALA A 71 6.98 3.83 -30.45
CA ALA A 71 8.02 2.82 -30.27
C ALA A 71 8.97 3.20 -29.13
N THR A 72 9.44 4.46 -29.09
CA THR A 72 10.28 4.96 -28.01
C THR A 72 9.58 4.89 -26.65
N GLY A 73 8.32 5.32 -26.57
CA GLY A 73 7.55 5.27 -25.32
C GLY A 73 7.25 3.85 -24.85
N ALA A 74 7.03 2.91 -25.77
CA ALA A 74 6.87 1.50 -25.44
C ALA A 74 8.18 0.89 -24.91
N ASP A 75 9.32 1.25 -25.50
CA ASP A 75 10.65 0.86 -25.02
C ASP A 75 10.99 1.45 -23.64
N GLU A 76 10.64 2.71 -23.39
CA GLU A 76 10.80 3.35 -22.07
C GLU A 76 9.92 2.70 -21.01
N LEU A 77 8.65 2.41 -21.33
CA LEU A 77 7.75 1.69 -20.45
C LEU A 77 8.31 0.30 -20.12
N LYS A 78 8.80 -0.42 -21.13
CA LYS A 78 9.43 -1.72 -20.93
C LYS A 78 10.62 -1.61 -19.98
N ARG A 79 11.52 -0.65 -20.17
CA ARG A 79 12.67 -0.44 -19.26
C ARG A 79 12.23 -0.16 -17.83
N GLY A 80 11.21 0.69 -17.63
CA GLY A 80 10.70 0.99 -16.29
C GLY A 80 10.05 -0.23 -15.63
N VAL A 81 9.39 -1.09 -16.39
CA VAL A 81 8.83 -2.36 -15.90
C VAL A 81 9.94 -3.37 -15.59
N ASP A 82 10.96 -3.48 -16.43
CA ASP A 82 12.13 -4.34 -16.19
C ASP A 82 12.89 -3.88 -14.92
N GLU A 83 13.02 -2.58 -14.67
CA GLU A 83 13.60 -2.02 -13.43
C GLU A 83 12.74 -2.35 -12.20
N ALA A 84 11.41 -2.22 -12.32
CA ALA A 84 10.50 -2.61 -11.26
C ALA A 84 10.60 -4.12 -10.95
N ALA A 85 10.71 -4.97 -11.98
CA ALA A 85 10.94 -6.40 -11.82
C ALA A 85 12.24 -6.70 -11.07
N GLY A 86 13.32 -5.99 -11.40
CA GLY A 86 14.58 -6.06 -10.66
C GLY A 86 14.41 -5.70 -9.18
N GLY A 87 13.72 -4.60 -8.88
CA GLY A 87 13.47 -4.17 -7.50
C GLY A 87 12.60 -5.14 -6.69
N VAL A 88 11.63 -5.80 -7.32
CA VAL A 88 10.84 -6.86 -6.65
C VAL A 88 11.69 -8.11 -6.43
N GLY A 89 12.61 -8.43 -7.35
CA GLY A 89 13.60 -9.50 -7.14
C GLY A 89 14.49 -9.26 -5.91
N GLU A 90 15.00 -8.04 -5.75
CA GLU A 90 15.78 -7.66 -4.56
C GLU A 90 14.95 -7.76 -3.26
N LEU A 91 13.70 -7.31 -3.29
CA LEU A 91 12.78 -7.44 -2.15
C LEU A 91 12.55 -8.91 -1.77
N THR A 92 12.44 -9.78 -2.76
CA THR A 92 12.25 -11.23 -2.55
C THR A 92 13.48 -11.83 -1.86
N GLY A 93 14.68 -11.49 -2.33
CA GLY A 93 15.92 -11.90 -1.66
C GLY A 93 15.99 -11.45 -0.20
N GLY A 94 15.64 -10.19 0.08
CA GLY A 94 15.60 -9.68 1.46
C GLY A 94 14.53 -10.34 2.33
N LEU A 95 13.39 -10.74 1.75
CA LEU A 95 12.35 -11.49 2.46
C LEU A 95 12.75 -12.93 2.76
N ASP A 96 13.49 -13.58 1.87
CA ASP A 96 14.04 -14.92 2.12
C ASP A 96 15.06 -14.91 3.26
N GLU A 97 15.92 -13.90 3.32
CA GLU A 97 16.84 -13.69 4.45
C GLU A 97 16.06 -13.44 5.76
N LEU A 98 15.02 -12.59 5.73
CA LEU A 98 14.17 -12.35 6.88
C LEU A 98 13.42 -13.61 7.33
N LYS A 99 12.95 -14.42 6.39
CA LYS A 99 12.29 -15.71 6.66
C LYS A 99 13.26 -16.68 7.34
N ALA A 100 14.49 -16.78 6.85
CA ALA A 100 15.53 -17.59 7.49
C ALA A 100 15.82 -17.09 8.92
N GLY A 101 16.05 -15.79 9.10
CA GLY A 101 16.35 -15.21 10.41
C GLY A 101 15.19 -15.33 11.42
N THR A 102 13.95 -15.22 10.96
CA THR A 102 12.77 -15.38 11.84
C THR A 102 12.48 -16.85 12.17
N ALA A 103 12.82 -17.79 11.29
CA ALA A 103 12.81 -19.21 11.61
C ALA A 103 13.87 -19.54 12.68
N GLU A 104 15.10 -19.05 12.52
CA GLU A 104 16.16 -19.21 13.53
C GLU A 104 15.77 -18.59 14.88
N LEU A 105 15.18 -17.40 14.87
CA LEU A 105 14.66 -16.76 16.08
C LEU A 105 13.58 -17.62 16.77
N ALA A 106 12.63 -18.17 16.01
CA ALA A 106 11.58 -19.02 16.55
C ALA A 106 12.16 -20.31 17.18
N ASP A 107 13.15 -20.92 16.53
CA ASP A 107 13.84 -22.11 17.04
C ASP A 107 14.68 -21.80 18.27
N GLY A 108 15.44 -20.71 18.28
CA GLY A 108 16.19 -20.24 19.44
C GLY A 108 15.28 -19.95 20.64
N MET A 109 14.12 -19.34 20.42
CA MET A 109 13.14 -19.12 21.48
C MET A 109 12.52 -20.42 22.01
N ASN A 110 12.28 -21.41 21.15
CA ASN A 110 11.86 -22.74 21.61
C ASN A 110 12.92 -23.40 22.51
N GLN A 111 14.19 -23.27 22.16
CA GLN A 111 15.30 -23.79 22.97
C GLN A 111 15.38 -23.07 24.32
N ILE A 112 15.25 -21.74 24.34
CA ILE A 112 15.21 -20.95 25.58
C ILE A 112 14.04 -21.40 26.44
N GLN A 113 12.83 -21.51 25.89
CA GLN A 113 11.65 -21.96 26.63
C GLN A 113 11.85 -23.37 27.23
N ALA A 114 12.43 -24.30 26.47
CA ALA A 114 12.75 -25.64 26.96
C ALA A 114 13.80 -25.62 28.09
N GLY A 115 14.86 -24.81 27.93
CA GLY A 115 15.90 -24.60 28.93
C GLY A 115 15.36 -23.96 30.22
N THR A 116 14.50 -22.95 30.10
CA THR A 116 13.77 -22.36 31.23
C THR A 116 12.93 -23.41 31.95
N GLY A 117 12.25 -24.30 31.23
CA GLY A 117 11.49 -25.40 31.84
C GLY A 117 12.38 -26.39 32.59
N GLN A 118 13.59 -26.67 32.10
CA GLN A 118 14.57 -27.49 32.82
C GLN A 118 15.07 -26.77 34.09
N LEU A 119 15.41 -25.48 33.97
CA LEU A 119 15.88 -24.67 35.08
C LEU A 119 14.80 -24.53 36.16
N GLY A 120 13.54 -24.36 35.76
CA GLY A 120 12.39 -24.31 36.67
C GLY A 120 12.19 -25.61 37.47
N ARG A 121 12.38 -26.77 36.84
CA ARG A 121 12.36 -28.07 37.56
C ARG A 121 13.48 -28.15 38.59
N GLY A 122 14.72 -27.86 38.20
CA GLY A 122 15.87 -27.87 39.12
C GLY A 122 15.73 -26.85 40.25
N ALA A 123 15.19 -25.66 39.97
CA ALA A 123 14.91 -24.65 40.98
C ALA A 123 13.83 -25.10 41.97
N THR A 124 12.81 -25.82 41.50
CA THR A 124 11.77 -26.42 42.36
C THR A 124 12.36 -27.47 43.28
N GLU A 125 13.16 -28.40 42.74
CA GLU A 125 13.85 -29.42 43.54
C GLU A 125 14.77 -28.79 44.61
N LEU A 126 15.50 -27.74 44.23
CA LEU A 126 16.34 -26.98 45.17
C LEU A 126 15.50 -26.29 46.24
N ALA A 127 14.40 -25.62 45.87
CA ALA A 127 13.52 -24.93 46.81
C ALA A 127 12.87 -25.89 47.80
N ASP A 128 12.47 -27.08 47.35
CA ASP A 128 11.91 -28.12 48.20
C ASP A 128 12.96 -28.66 49.18
N GLY A 129 14.18 -28.92 48.71
CA GLY A 129 15.30 -29.36 49.56
C GLY A 129 15.72 -28.31 50.60
N VAL A 130 15.81 -27.04 50.19
CA VAL A 130 16.06 -25.91 51.11
C VAL A 130 14.91 -25.81 52.11
N GLY A 131 13.66 -25.89 51.67
CA GLY A 131 12.49 -25.84 52.54
C GLY A 131 12.53 -26.92 53.61
N GLN A 132 12.81 -28.17 53.23
CA GLN A 132 12.93 -29.30 54.15
C GLN A 132 14.06 -29.10 55.17
N ALA A 133 15.23 -28.62 54.72
CA ALA A 133 16.35 -28.35 55.61
C ALA A 133 16.03 -27.24 56.63
N VAL A 134 15.43 -26.14 56.16
CA VAL A 134 15.04 -25.01 57.02
C VAL A 134 13.95 -25.41 58.01
N ASP A 135 12.95 -26.18 57.58
CA ASP A 135 11.88 -26.67 58.45
C ASP A 135 12.41 -27.63 59.53
N SER A 136 13.38 -28.48 59.17
CA SER A 136 14.06 -29.36 60.12
C SER A 136 14.83 -28.56 61.16
N ILE A 137 15.62 -27.56 60.73
CA ILE A 137 16.38 -26.69 61.64
C ILE A 137 15.45 -25.90 62.56
N THR A 138 14.37 -25.34 62.03
CA THR A 138 13.38 -24.59 62.82
C THR A 138 12.65 -25.50 63.82
N GLY A 139 12.39 -26.75 63.44
CA GLY A 139 11.86 -27.77 64.34
C GLY A 139 12.79 -28.05 65.52
N LEU A 140 14.11 -28.08 65.32
CA LEU A 140 15.08 -28.23 66.41
C LEU A 140 15.01 -27.07 67.40
N THR A 141 14.85 -25.82 66.94
CA THR A 141 14.70 -24.65 67.84
C THR A 141 13.41 -24.70 68.64
N VAL A 142 12.32 -25.22 68.07
CA VAL A 142 11.07 -25.45 68.82
C VAL A 142 11.25 -26.50 69.91
N VAL A 143 11.86 -27.64 69.57
CA VAL A 143 12.14 -28.73 70.54
C VAL A 143 13.08 -28.23 71.64
N GLN A 144 14.07 -27.42 71.28
CA GLN A 144 14.96 -26.78 72.25
C GLN A 144 14.21 -25.86 73.22
N GLY A 145 13.30 -25.02 72.73
CA GLY A 145 12.48 -24.15 73.59
C GLY A 145 11.63 -24.95 74.57
N GLN A 146 11.01 -26.04 74.10
CA GLN A 146 10.26 -26.97 74.95
C GLN A 146 11.16 -27.66 75.99
N LEU A 147 12.40 -28.01 75.64
CA LEU A 147 13.37 -28.59 76.56
C LEU A 147 13.79 -27.59 77.64
N LEU A 148 14.03 -26.32 77.27
CA LEU A 148 14.34 -25.25 78.24
C LEU A 148 13.17 -25.01 79.19
N GLU A 149 11.93 -24.96 78.70
CA GLU A 149 10.73 -24.85 79.56
C GLU A 149 10.58 -26.05 80.51
N ALA A 150 10.83 -27.27 80.02
CA ALA A 150 10.80 -28.46 80.86
C ALA A 150 11.88 -28.42 81.95
N ILE A 151 13.09 -27.99 81.61
CA ILE A 151 14.18 -27.77 82.58
C ILE A 151 13.77 -26.73 83.63
N ASP A 152 13.20 -25.59 83.20
CA ASP A 152 12.77 -24.51 84.10
C ASP A 152 11.58 -24.93 85.00
N HIS A 153 10.70 -25.82 84.52
CA HIS A 153 9.65 -26.42 85.33
C HIS A 153 10.22 -27.32 86.43
N ILE A 154 11.09 -28.27 86.07
CA ILE A 154 11.74 -29.20 87.01
C ILE A 154 12.57 -28.43 88.04
N ALA A 155 13.30 -27.40 87.61
CA ALA A 155 14.07 -26.55 88.51
C ALA A 155 13.17 -25.90 89.57
N ARG A 156 12.00 -25.36 89.19
CA ARG A 156 11.03 -24.76 90.13
C ARG A 156 10.45 -25.78 91.11
N GLU A 157 10.11 -26.98 90.66
CA GLU A 157 9.64 -28.06 91.54
C GLU A 157 10.70 -28.41 92.60
N LEU A 158 11.96 -28.52 92.20
CA LEU A 158 13.08 -28.79 93.11
C LEU A 158 13.31 -27.66 94.13
N GLU A 159 12.90 -26.41 93.85
CA GLU A 159 13.01 -25.30 94.82
C GLU A 159 12.15 -25.53 96.06
N SER A 160 10.98 -26.11 95.82
CA SER A 160 9.97 -26.34 96.86
C SER A 160 10.18 -27.67 97.60
N SER A 161 11.20 -28.45 97.24
CA SER A 161 11.42 -29.80 97.77
C SER A 161 12.22 -29.78 99.07
N PRO A 162 11.76 -30.48 100.13
CA PRO A 162 12.49 -30.60 101.39
C PRO A 162 13.65 -31.63 101.35
N ASP A 163 13.90 -32.30 100.22
CA ASP A 163 14.99 -33.27 100.09
C ASP A 163 16.37 -32.58 100.11
N PRO A 164 17.29 -32.96 101.01
CA PRO A 164 18.64 -32.38 101.07
C PRO A 164 19.47 -32.55 99.78
N ARG A 165 19.11 -33.48 98.88
CA ARG A 165 19.78 -33.68 97.58
C ARG A 165 19.31 -32.72 96.48
N ALA A 166 18.22 -31.98 96.70
CA ALA A 166 17.63 -31.10 95.68
C ALA A 166 18.59 -29.99 95.21
N GLY A 167 19.49 -29.53 96.09
CA GLY A 167 20.50 -28.52 95.75
C GLY A 167 21.48 -28.99 94.67
N GLU A 168 22.01 -30.22 94.79
CA GLU A 168 22.97 -30.79 93.83
C GLU A 168 22.31 -31.05 92.46
N LEU A 169 21.07 -31.54 92.44
CA LEU A 169 20.32 -31.73 91.20
C LEU A 169 20.03 -30.40 90.48
N ARG A 170 19.72 -29.33 91.22
CA ARG A 170 19.52 -27.99 90.63
C ARG A 170 20.79 -27.46 89.97
N GLU A 171 21.95 -27.68 90.58
CA GLU A 171 23.24 -27.26 90.01
C GLU A 171 23.54 -28.01 88.69
N GLN A 172 23.28 -29.33 88.66
CA GLN A 172 23.39 -30.12 87.43
C GLN A 172 22.40 -29.68 86.34
N LEU A 173 21.14 -29.40 86.70
CA LEU A 173 20.12 -28.87 85.79
C LEU A 173 20.48 -27.49 85.25
N ALA A 174 21.06 -26.61 86.06
CA ALA A 174 21.54 -25.30 85.62
C ALA A 174 22.70 -25.44 84.62
N GLY A 175 23.64 -26.36 84.86
CA GLY A 175 24.69 -26.70 83.92
C GLY A 175 24.15 -27.23 82.58
N PHE A 176 23.17 -28.15 82.63
CA PHE A 176 22.51 -28.68 81.44
C PHE A 176 21.71 -27.60 80.70
N ARG A 177 20.99 -26.72 81.41
CA ARG A 177 20.31 -25.56 80.83
C ARG A 177 21.27 -24.70 80.03
N GLY A 178 22.43 -24.37 80.60
CA GLY A 178 23.46 -23.58 79.91
C GLY A 178 23.99 -24.24 78.65
N GLN A 179 24.13 -25.58 78.64
CA GLN A 179 24.51 -26.34 77.43
C GLN A 179 23.42 -26.27 76.35
N VAL A 180 22.15 -26.43 76.74
CA VAL A 180 21.01 -26.33 75.83
C VAL A 180 20.86 -24.90 75.29
N GLU A 181 21.04 -23.88 76.12
CA GLU A 181 20.95 -22.45 75.75
C GLU A 181 22.10 -22.03 74.81
N THR A 182 23.30 -22.59 75.00
CA THR A 182 24.44 -22.38 74.08
C THR A 182 24.20 -23.01 72.70
N PHE A 183 23.37 -24.06 72.61
CA PHE A 183 22.98 -24.68 71.35
C PHE A 183 21.95 -23.84 70.56
N ALA A 184 21.44 -22.73 71.13
CA ALA A 184 20.40 -21.92 70.50
C ALA A 184 20.93 -21.22 69.26
N MET A 185 20.28 -21.48 68.13
CA MET A 185 20.52 -20.68 66.93
C MET A 185 19.91 -19.30 67.16
N GLY A 186 20.76 -18.26 67.08
CA GLY A 186 20.30 -16.89 67.19
C GLY A 186 19.30 -16.53 66.09
N ASP A 187 18.40 -15.58 66.40
CA ASP A 187 17.32 -15.13 65.51
C ASP A 187 17.81 -14.71 64.12
N ASP A 188 19.05 -14.22 64.00
CA ASP A 188 19.65 -13.84 62.72
C ASP A 188 19.80 -15.04 61.77
N VAL A 189 20.28 -16.18 62.26
CA VAL A 189 20.45 -17.40 61.43
C VAL A 189 19.09 -17.90 60.96
N THR A 190 18.09 -17.92 61.86
CA THR A 190 16.71 -18.30 61.51
C THR A 190 16.13 -17.37 60.44
N ASN A 191 16.35 -16.06 60.55
CA ASN A 191 15.91 -15.09 59.55
C ASN A 191 16.64 -15.26 58.21
N GLN A 192 17.94 -15.57 58.21
CA GLN A 192 18.70 -15.87 57.01
C GLN A 192 18.20 -17.14 56.32
N LEU A 193 17.94 -18.21 57.08
CA LEU A 193 17.39 -19.46 56.58
C LEU A 193 15.99 -19.27 55.98
N LYS A 194 15.13 -18.49 56.64
CA LYS A 194 13.81 -18.15 56.10
C LYS A 194 13.91 -17.37 54.79
N ARG A 195 14.78 -16.36 54.71
CA ARG A 195 15.03 -15.62 53.45
C ARG A 195 15.55 -16.53 52.34
N LEU A 196 16.41 -17.49 52.67
CA LEU A 196 16.91 -18.48 51.71
C LEU A 196 15.78 -19.40 51.20
N LYS A 197 14.91 -19.87 52.11
CA LYS A 197 13.71 -20.65 51.76
C LYS A 197 12.77 -19.86 50.87
N ASP A 198 12.42 -18.64 51.26
CA ASP A 198 11.48 -17.80 50.52
C ASP A 198 12.06 -17.41 49.14
N GLY A 199 13.35 -17.05 49.08
CA GLY A 199 14.02 -16.69 47.84
C GLY A 199 14.18 -17.86 46.86
N SER A 200 14.52 -19.07 47.36
CA SER A 200 14.58 -20.26 46.50
C SER A 200 13.20 -20.63 45.95
N ARG A 201 12.14 -20.52 46.77
CA ARG A 201 10.76 -20.75 46.33
C ARG A 201 10.30 -19.71 45.32
N ASP A 202 10.62 -18.44 45.51
CA ASP A 202 10.27 -17.38 44.55
C ASP A 202 10.97 -17.60 43.20
N LEU A 203 12.27 -17.94 43.20
CA LEU A 203 13.00 -18.27 41.97
C LEU A 203 12.38 -19.48 41.24
N ALA A 204 12.04 -20.54 41.98
CA ALA A 204 11.36 -21.69 41.40
C ALA A 204 10.03 -21.30 40.74
N ASN A 205 9.23 -20.47 41.41
CA ASN A 205 7.97 -19.99 40.87
C ASN A 205 8.15 -19.12 39.63
N GLN A 206 9.11 -18.18 39.64
CA GLN A 206 9.42 -17.32 38.48
C GLN A 206 9.77 -18.11 37.22
N LEU A 207 10.44 -19.26 37.40
CA LEU A 207 10.92 -20.09 36.30
C LEU A 207 9.91 -21.15 35.84
N ALA A 208 9.11 -21.71 36.76
CA ALA A 208 8.31 -22.91 36.50
C ALA A 208 6.79 -22.68 36.48
N VAL A 209 6.30 -21.61 37.11
CA VAL A 209 4.86 -21.46 37.38
C VAL A 209 4.24 -20.42 36.44
N PRO A 210 3.17 -20.78 35.69
CA PRO A 210 2.40 -19.82 34.91
C PRO A 210 1.82 -18.70 35.76
N GLY A 211 1.83 -17.47 35.24
CA GLY A 211 1.39 -16.26 35.96
C GLY A 211 2.52 -15.47 36.60
N TYR A 212 3.75 -16.02 36.63
CA TYR A 212 4.93 -15.29 37.03
C TYR A 212 5.60 -14.61 35.83
N ALA A 213 6.15 -13.41 36.08
CA ALA A 213 6.58 -12.50 35.03
C ALA A 213 7.67 -13.08 34.12
N TYR A 214 8.64 -13.80 34.67
CA TYR A 214 9.72 -14.39 33.87
C TYR A 214 9.21 -15.53 32.97
N HIS A 215 8.50 -16.51 33.55
CA HIS A 215 7.91 -17.62 32.80
C HIS A 215 7.00 -17.12 31.67
N ASP A 216 6.07 -16.21 31.99
CA ASP A 216 5.12 -15.69 31.02
C ASP A 216 5.81 -14.81 29.95
N GLY A 217 6.87 -14.10 30.33
CA GLY A 217 7.70 -13.33 29.41
C GLY A 217 8.36 -14.23 28.35
N ILE A 218 8.99 -15.33 28.77
CA ILE A 218 9.60 -16.30 27.85
C ILE A 218 8.55 -16.96 26.95
N TYR A 219 7.41 -17.36 27.50
CA TYR A 219 6.33 -17.96 26.71
C TYR A 219 5.76 -16.96 25.68
N THR A 220 5.54 -15.71 26.08
CA THR A 220 5.03 -14.65 25.20
C THR A 220 6.03 -14.31 24.11
N ALA A 221 7.31 -14.19 24.45
CA ALA A 221 8.38 -13.96 23.46
C ALA A 221 8.48 -15.11 22.45
N THR A 222 8.36 -16.36 22.91
CA THR A 222 8.40 -17.54 22.04
C THR A 222 7.20 -17.60 21.11
N LYS A 223 6.00 -17.30 21.62
CA LYS A 223 4.79 -17.17 20.81
C LYS A 223 4.92 -16.05 19.78
N GLY A 224 5.45 -14.89 20.18
CA GLY A 224 5.69 -13.74 19.30
C GLY A 224 6.65 -14.07 18.16
N ALA A 225 7.74 -14.79 18.45
CA ALA A 225 8.69 -15.25 17.44
C ALA A 225 8.05 -16.21 16.42
N LYS A 226 7.22 -17.16 16.89
CA LYS A 226 6.47 -18.08 16.00
C LYS A 226 5.47 -17.33 15.12
N GLU A 227 4.74 -16.38 15.69
CA GLU A 227 3.77 -15.57 14.95
C GLU A 227 4.47 -14.68 13.92
N LEU A 228 5.61 -14.10 14.26
CA LEU A 228 6.43 -13.32 13.33
C LEU A 228 6.89 -14.19 12.15
N ASN A 229 7.46 -15.38 12.41
CA ASN A 229 7.87 -16.32 11.36
C ASN A 229 6.69 -16.68 10.44
N ALA A 230 5.52 -17.00 11.01
CA ALA A 230 4.32 -17.32 10.23
C ALA A 230 3.87 -16.16 9.32
N ARG A 231 3.88 -14.93 9.84
CA ARG A 231 3.51 -13.73 9.06
C ARG A 231 4.53 -13.40 7.99
N VAL A 232 5.81 -13.63 8.24
CA VAL A 232 6.85 -13.46 7.20
C VAL A 232 6.66 -14.49 6.08
N GLN A 233 6.33 -15.75 6.40
CA GLN A 233 6.02 -16.75 5.39
C GLN A 233 4.80 -16.37 4.53
N GLU A 234 3.75 -15.82 5.15
CA GLU A 234 2.58 -15.29 4.43
C GLU A 234 2.97 -14.11 3.53
N ALA A 235 3.81 -13.20 4.03
CA ALA A 235 4.29 -12.05 3.25
C ALA A 235 5.14 -12.47 2.04
N THR A 236 6.00 -13.50 2.18
CA THR A 236 6.77 -14.06 1.06
C THR A 236 5.84 -14.59 -0.02
N GLY A 237 4.81 -15.36 0.34
CA GLY A 237 3.85 -15.88 -0.65
C GLY A 237 3.11 -14.78 -1.40
N GLY A 238 2.74 -13.68 -0.72
CA GLY A 238 2.13 -12.53 -1.39
C GLY A 238 3.08 -11.75 -2.31
N VAL A 239 4.40 -11.81 -2.07
CA VAL A 239 5.41 -11.22 -2.96
C VAL A 239 5.69 -12.12 -4.17
N ASP A 240 5.63 -13.44 -4.01
CA ASP A 240 5.71 -14.40 -5.13
C ASP A 240 4.54 -14.19 -6.12
N ASP A 241 3.33 -13.96 -5.61
CA ASP A 241 2.17 -13.60 -6.43
C ASP A 241 2.37 -12.26 -7.15
N ALA A 242 2.99 -11.29 -6.48
CA ALA A 242 3.30 -9.99 -7.07
C ALA A 242 4.37 -10.10 -8.18
N LEU A 243 5.38 -10.96 -7.99
CA LEU A 243 6.36 -11.29 -9.03
C LEU A 243 5.69 -11.86 -10.27
N GLY A 244 4.77 -12.81 -10.11
CA GLY A 244 4.00 -13.36 -11.24
C GLY A 244 3.24 -12.27 -12.01
N GLY A 245 2.63 -11.32 -11.30
CA GLY A 245 1.96 -10.18 -11.93
C GLY A 245 2.91 -9.20 -12.64
N VAL A 246 4.14 -9.04 -12.15
CA VAL A 246 5.18 -8.22 -12.80
C VAL A 246 5.70 -8.93 -14.04
N ASP A 247 5.88 -10.25 -14.03
CA ASP A 247 6.27 -11.03 -15.21
C ASP A 247 5.21 -10.90 -16.32
N GLU A 248 3.91 -10.97 -15.99
CA GLU A 248 2.84 -10.71 -16.96
C GLU A 248 2.91 -9.28 -17.53
N LEU A 249 3.31 -8.30 -16.72
CA LEU A 249 3.49 -6.91 -17.17
C LEU A 249 4.72 -6.76 -18.08
N VAL A 250 5.83 -7.44 -17.78
CA VAL A 250 7.02 -7.50 -18.64
C VAL A 250 6.66 -8.10 -20.00
N ASP A 251 5.88 -9.19 -20.00
CA ASP A 251 5.38 -9.81 -21.24
C ASP A 251 4.48 -8.87 -22.03
N GLY A 252 3.55 -8.20 -21.35
CA GLY A 252 2.64 -7.22 -21.95
C GLY A 252 3.37 -6.06 -22.60
N THR A 253 4.36 -5.48 -21.92
CA THR A 253 5.19 -4.38 -22.45
C THR A 253 6.08 -4.82 -23.61
N THR A 254 6.58 -6.06 -23.57
CA THR A 254 7.35 -6.65 -24.69
C THR A 254 6.48 -6.78 -25.94
N ARG A 255 5.23 -7.27 -25.80
CA ARG A 255 4.28 -7.33 -26.91
C ARG A 255 3.93 -5.94 -27.43
N LEU A 256 3.72 -4.96 -26.55
CA LEU A 256 3.43 -3.58 -26.92
C LEU A 256 4.57 -2.96 -27.73
N ALA A 257 5.82 -3.14 -27.31
CA ALA A 257 7.00 -2.65 -28.02
C ALA A 257 7.10 -3.28 -29.44
N GLN A 258 6.85 -4.59 -29.57
CA GLN A 258 6.80 -5.26 -30.86
C GLN A 258 5.72 -4.69 -31.78
N MET A 259 4.51 -4.44 -31.26
CA MET A 259 3.42 -3.85 -32.03
C MET A 259 3.73 -2.41 -32.45
N ALA A 260 4.37 -1.63 -31.58
CA ALA A 260 4.78 -0.26 -31.88
C ALA A 260 5.83 -0.22 -33.01
N GLU A 261 6.84 -1.10 -32.94
CA GLU A 261 7.86 -1.21 -34.00
C GLU A 261 7.25 -1.72 -35.32
N GLN A 262 6.31 -2.67 -35.26
CA GLN A 262 5.58 -3.11 -36.45
C GLN A 262 4.77 -1.97 -37.08
N ASN A 263 4.11 -1.14 -36.27
CA ASN A 263 3.36 0.01 -36.76
C ASN A 263 4.28 1.04 -37.43
N LYS A 264 5.42 1.34 -36.83
CA LYS A 264 6.45 2.21 -37.41
C LYS A 264 6.96 1.71 -38.76
N ASN A 265 7.17 0.39 -38.89
CA ASN A 265 7.56 -0.23 -40.16
C ASN A 265 6.45 -0.13 -41.21
N ASN A 266 5.19 -0.36 -40.82
CA ASN A 266 4.05 -0.22 -41.73
C ASN A 266 3.91 1.21 -42.25
N VAL A 267 4.02 2.21 -41.39
CA VAL A 267 3.95 3.61 -41.79
C VAL A 267 5.12 3.99 -42.70
N THR A 268 6.32 3.48 -42.40
CA THR A 268 7.49 3.67 -43.28
C THR A 268 7.26 3.07 -44.67
N ASN A 269 6.62 1.91 -44.76
CA ASN A 269 6.27 1.29 -46.04
C ASN A 269 5.20 2.09 -46.80
N ILE A 270 4.20 2.63 -46.10
CA ILE A 270 3.18 3.54 -46.68
C ILE A 270 3.87 4.79 -47.25
N GLN A 271 4.78 5.41 -46.49
CA GLN A 271 5.53 6.58 -46.97
C GLN A 271 6.31 6.30 -48.26
N ARG A 272 6.94 5.11 -48.36
CA ARG A 272 7.68 4.70 -49.57
C ARG A 272 6.78 4.40 -50.77
N ALA A 273 5.54 3.96 -50.52
CA ALA A 273 4.59 3.60 -51.57
C ALA A 273 3.90 4.83 -52.22
N ILE A 274 3.96 6.01 -51.60
CA ILE A 274 3.35 7.24 -52.14
C ILE A 274 4.26 7.83 -53.25
N PRO A 275 3.77 7.94 -54.52
CA PRO A 275 4.55 8.46 -55.64
C PRO A 275 5.11 9.87 -55.40
N ALA A 276 6.31 10.15 -55.92
CA ALA A 276 6.86 11.51 -55.92
C ALA A 276 6.25 12.34 -57.05
N VAL A 277 5.45 13.34 -56.69
CA VAL A 277 4.95 14.34 -57.65
C VAL A 277 6.07 15.36 -57.90
N GLN A 278 6.55 15.47 -59.14
CA GLN A 278 7.33 16.62 -59.59
C GLN A 278 6.35 17.76 -59.89
N VAL A 279 6.29 18.75 -59.00
CA VAL A 279 5.37 19.88 -59.15
C VAL A 279 5.95 20.87 -60.17
N ALA A 280 5.29 21.05 -61.31
CA ALA A 280 5.53 22.21 -62.17
C ALA A 280 5.06 23.47 -61.42
N SER A 281 5.90 24.50 -61.41
CA SER A 281 5.72 25.77 -60.71
C SER A 281 4.36 26.41 -61.01
N GLY A 282 3.38 26.17 -60.14
CA GLY A 282 2.13 26.90 -60.04
C GLY A 282 1.90 27.24 -58.58
N GLU A 283 1.74 28.52 -58.28
CA GLU A 283 1.48 29.04 -56.94
C GLU A 283 0.23 28.37 -56.36
N ALA A 284 0.43 27.45 -55.42
CA ALA A 284 -0.61 27.01 -54.52
C ALA A 284 -0.77 28.07 -53.43
N THR A 285 -1.90 28.77 -53.42
CA THR A 285 -2.33 29.53 -52.25
C THR A 285 -2.40 28.58 -51.06
N PRO A 286 -1.76 28.89 -49.91
CA PRO A 286 -1.84 28.04 -48.74
C PRO A 286 -3.28 28.13 -48.21
N GLU A 287 -4.06 27.06 -48.40
CA GLU A 287 -5.23 26.84 -47.55
C GLU A 287 -4.72 26.65 -46.11
N ASP A 288 -5.29 27.40 -45.18
CA ASP A 288 -5.10 27.25 -43.73
C ASP A 288 -5.61 25.85 -43.33
N THR A 289 -4.77 24.83 -43.46
CA THR A 289 -5.01 23.53 -42.83
C THR A 289 -4.98 23.74 -41.32
N GLY A 290 -6.18 23.84 -40.73
CA GLY A 290 -6.37 23.91 -39.28
C GLY A 290 -5.58 22.81 -38.56
N SER A 291 -5.14 23.13 -37.35
CA SER A 291 -4.45 22.18 -36.47
C SER A 291 -5.29 20.90 -36.35
N GLN A 292 -4.69 19.72 -36.60
CA GLN A 292 -5.39 18.44 -36.48
C GLN A 292 -4.59 17.49 -35.57
N ILE A 293 -4.98 17.40 -34.31
CA ILE A 293 -4.56 16.30 -33.45
C ILE A 293 -5.51 15.13 -33.70
N ALA A 294 -4.95 14.00 -34.16
CA ALA A 294 -5.77 12.84 -34.40
C ALA A 294 -6.41 12.36 -33.08
N PRO A 295 -7.66 11.89 -33.10
CA PRO A 295 -8.44 11.61 -31.88
C PRO A 295 -7.80 10.54 -30.99
N MET A 296 -7.03 9.61 -31.58
CA MET A 296 -6.29 8.59 -30.84
C MET A 296 -5.11 9.14 -30.03
N TYR A 297 -4.48 10.24 -30.45
CA TYR A 297 -3.37 10.83 -29.67
C TYR A 297 -3.90 11.55 -28.43
N ALA A 298 -5.00 12.29 -28.57
CA ALA A 298 -5.71 12.88 -27.45
C ALA A 298 -6.07 11.80 -26.40
N LEU A 299 -6.48 10.62 -26.86
CA LEU A 299 -6.86 9.50 -26.00
C LEU A 299 -5.67 8.90 -25.25
N LEU A 300 -4.56 8.63 -25.97
CA LEU A 300 -3.36 8.05 -25.35
C LEU A 300 -2.73 9.00 -24.32
N ILE A 301 -2.69 10.30 -24.63
CA ILE A 301 -2.20 11.32 -23.71
C ILE A 301 -3.12 11.43 -22.48
N ALA A 302 -4.43 11.40 -22.67
CA ALA A 302 -5.38 11.39 -21.56
C ALA A 302 -5.27 10.09 -20.72
N ALA A 303 -5.00 8.93 -21.35
CA ALA A 303 -4.78 7.67 -20.66
C ALA A 303 -3.53 7.71 -19.76
N LEU A 304 -2.46 8.38 -20.21
CA LEU A 304 -1.26 8.61 -19.41
C LEU A 304 -1.55 9.43 -18.15
N ALA A 305 -2.40 10.45 -18.23
CA ALA A 305 -2.83 11.21 -17.04
C ALA A 305 -3.72 10.38 -16.09
N VAL A 306 -4.56 9.47 -16.61
CA VAL A 306 -5.31 8.50 -15.79
C VAL A 306 -4.35 7.61 -14.99
N LEU A 307 -3.32 7.08 -15.65
CA LEU A 307 -2.28 6.27 -15.00
C LEU A 307 -1.55 7.06 -13.91
N GLY A 308 -1.20 8.32 -14.19
CA GLY A 308 -0.67 9.25 -13.19
C GLY A 308 -1.53 9.35 -11.94
N GLY A 309 -2.85 9.50 -12.13
CA GLY A 309 -3.80 9.54 -11.02
C GLY A 309 -3.83 8.23 -10.21
N VAL A 310 -3.81 7.08 -10.89
CA VAL A 310 -3.75 5.77 -10.22
C VAL A 310 -2.46 5.64 -9.40
N LEU A 311 -1.31 6.02 -9.95
CA LEU A 311 -0.02 6.02 -9.26
C LEU A 311 -0.01 6.93 -8.03
N VAL A 312 -0.65 8.10 -8.08
CA VAL A 312 -0.78 9.00 -6.92
C VAL A 312 -1.61 8.35 -5.80
N ALA A 313 -2.70 7.68 -6.16
CA ALA A 313 -3.58 7.04 -5.19
C ALA A 313 -2.90 5.87 -4.46
N TRP A 314 -1.98 5.17 -5.13
CA TRP A 314 -1.39 3.91 -4.67
C TRP A 314 0.06 4.00 -4.23
N GLY A 315 0.79 5.00 -4.71
CA GLY A 315 2.19 5.22 -4.36
C GLY A 315 2.35 5.56 -2.88
N ARG A 316 3.51 5.19 -2.32
CA ARG A 316 3.91 5.50 -0.94
C ARG A 316 4.93 6.65 -0.92
N GLY A 317 4.89 7.44 0.16
CA GLY A 317 5.84 8.54 0.37
C GLY A 317 5.67 9.73 -0.60
N PRO A 318 6.66 10.63 -0.67
CA PRO A 318 6.61 11.82 -1.52
C PRO A 318 6.75 11.51 -3.02
N ALA A 319 7.37 10.38 -3.38
CA ALA A 319 7.62 9.97 -4.77
C ALA A 319 6.34 9.84 -5.61
N ARG A 320 5.21 9.46 -5.01
CA ARG A 320 3.92 9.34 -5.71
C ARG A 320 3.44 10.65 -6.35
N TRP A 321 3.73 11.79 -5.70
CA TRP A 321 3.34 13.10 -6.20
C TRP A 321 4.23 13.52 -7.37
N VAL A 322 5.50 13.12 -7.33
CA VAL A 322 6.46 13.34 -8.42
C VAL A 322 6.07 12.52 -9.64
N LEU A 323 5.74 11.23 -9.46
CA LEU A 323 5.27 10.38 -10.56
C LEU A 323 3.96 10.88 -11.17
N GLY A 324 2.99 11.27 -10.34
CA GLY A 324 1.73 11.85 -10.80
C GLY A 324 1.93 13.14 -11.59
N ALA A 325 2.67 14.11 -11.03
CA ALA A 325 2.98 15.36 -11.72
C ALA A 325 3.81 15.13 -12.99
N GLY A 326 4.74 14.17 -12.96
CA GLY A 326 5.56 13.78 -14.10
C GLY A 326 4.72 13.31 -15.29
N THR A 327 3.71 12.47 -15.08
CA THR A 327 2.79 12.06 -16.16
C THR A 327 1.98 13.22 -16.72
N VAL A 328 1.50 14.15 -15.90
CA VAL A 328 0.77 15.33 -16.39
C VAL A 328 1.68 16.21 -17.25
N VAL A 329 2.90 16.47 -16.78
CA VAL A 329 3.90 17.25 -17.53
C VAL A 329 4.29 16.55 -18.83
N ALA A 330 4.55 15.24 -18.79
CA ALA A 330 4.83 14.45 -19.98
C ALA A 330 3.66 14.49 -20.97
N GLY A 331 2.42 14.41 -20.49
CA GLY A 331 1.23 14.53 -21.33
C GLY A 331 1.10 15.91 -21.98
N VAL A 332 1.41 17.00 -21.27
CA VAL A 332 1.42 18.36 -21.83
C VAL A 332 2.51 18.51 -22.89
N ILE A 333 3.71 17.96 -22.64
CA ILE A 333 4.81 17.96 -23.61
C ILE A 333 4.42 17.17 -24.86
N LEU A 334 3.89 15.95 -24.70
CA LEU A 334 3.41 15.13 -25.82
C LEU A 334 2.31 15.85 -26.61
N PHE A 335 1.38 16.50 -25.91
CA PHE A 335 0.32 17.27 -26.55
C PHE A 335 0.87 18.44 -27.38
N ALA A 336 1.81 19.21 -26.83
CA ALA A 336 2.46 20.31 -27.54
C ALA A 336 3.33 19.83 -28.72
N LEU A 337 3.92 18.63 -28.63
CA LEU A 337 4.71 18.04 -29.70
C LEU A 337 3.86 17.50 -30.85
N VAL A 338 2.68 16.92 -30.54
CA VAL A 338 1.76 16.38 -31.56
C VAL A 338 0.96 17.50 -32.23
N GLY A 339 0.61 18.56 -31.49
CA GLY A 339 -0.12 19.71 -31.99
C GLY A 339 0.77 20.75 -32.67
N SER A 340 1.18 20.52 -33.92
CA SER A 340 2.12 21.37 -34.67
C SER A 340 1.69 22.84 -34.87
N SER A 341 0.42 23.18 -34.59
CA SER A 341 -0.12 24.55 -34.68
C SER A 341 -1.05 24.93 -33.51
N VAL A 342 -0.93 24.26 -32.36
CA VAL A 342 -1.77 24.55 -31.19
C VAL A 342 -1.31 25.85 -30.51
N GLY A 343 -2.20 26.84 -30.44
CA GLY A 343 -1.92 28.11 -29.76
C GLY A 343 -1.75 27.95 -28.24
N ALA A 344 -1.15 28.96 -27.59
CA ALA A 344 -0.90 28.96 -26.14
C ALA A 344 -2.15 28.68 -25.29
N ALA A 345 -3.33 29.11 -25.73
CA ALA A 345 -4.60 28.81 -25.08
C ALA A 345 -4.94 27.31 -25.11
N GLY A 346 -4.70 26.61 -26.22
CA GLY A 346 -4.95 25.16 -26.34
C GLY A 346 -4.02 24.34 -25.46
N ILE A 347 -2.76 24.76 -25.32
CA ILE A 347 -1.79 24.14 -24.38
C ILE A 347 -2.25 24.35 -22.94
N ALA A 348 -2.65 25.57 -22.57
CA ALA A 348 -3.10 25.87 -21.21
C ALA A 348 -4.37 25.09 -20.82
N VAL A 349 -5.34 25.01 -21.73
CA VAL A 349 -6.59 24.24 -21.54
C VAL A 349 -6.29 22.75 -21.40
N SER A 350 -5.39 22.21 -22.22
CA SER A 350 -5.01 20.78 -22.15
C SER A 350 -4.22 20.45 -20.89
N ALA A 351 -3.34 21.35 -20.43
CA ALA A 351 -2.65 21.20 -19.15
C ALA A 351 -3.63 21.17 -17.97
N LEU A 352 -4.62 22.06 -17.98
CA LEU A 352 -5.70 22.05 -16.98
C LEU A 352 -6.49 20.73 -17.03
N ALA A 353 -6.86 20.28 -18.24
CA ALA A 353 -7.62 19.03 -18.41
C ALA A 353 -6.85 17.81 -17.92
N LEU A 354 -5.56 17.68 -18.24
CA LEU A 354 -4.72 16.57 -17.78
C LEU A 354 -4.53 16.60 -16.26
N ALA A 355 -4.34 17.77 -15.66
CA ALA A 355 -4.25 17.92 -14.21
C ALA A 355 -5.56 17.52 -13.51
N LEU A 356 -6.71 17.98 -14.03
CA LEU A 356 -8.02 17.61 -13.50
C LEU A 356 -8.34 16.13 -13.69
N LEU A 357 -7.97 15.56 -14.84
CA LEU A 357 -8.14 14.13 -15.12
C LEU A 357 -7.31 13.27 -14.17
N ALA A 358 -6.04 13.63 -13.96
CA ALA A 358 -5.17 12.96 -13.01
C ALA A 358 -5.71 13.08 -11.58
N ALA A 359 -6.19 14.26 -11.18
CA ALA A 359 -6.79 14.48 -9.87
C ALA A 359 -8.11 13.69 -9.67
N ALA A 360 -8.98 13.68 -10.67
CA ALA A 360 -10.21 12.90 -10.67
C ALA A 360 -9.90 11.39 -10.58
N SER A 361 -8.96 10.90 -11.39
CA SER A 361 -8.52 9.51 -11.38
C SER A 361 -7.90 9.11 -10.03
N ALA A 362 -7.04 9.96 -9.45
CA ALA A 362 -6.48 9.76 -8.12
C ALA A 362 -7.56 9.72 -7.03
N GLY A 363 -8.51 10.65 -7.09
CA GLY A 363 -9.62 10.72 -6.15
C GLY A 363 -10.48 9.46 -6.18
N LEU A 364 -10.95 9.05 -7.35
CA LEU A 364 -11.77 7.85 -7.53
C LEU A 364 -11.01 6.57 -7.12
N SER A 365 -9.75 6.43 -7.54
CA SER A 365 -8.91 5.29 -7.18
C SER A 365 -8.69 5.19 -5.68
N THR A 366 -8.51 6.33 -5.00
CA THR A 366 -8.38 6.38 -3.54
C THR A 366 -9.69 6.01 -2.82
N LEU A 367 -10.85 6.36 -3.38
CA LEU A 367 -12.15 5.97 -2.83
C LEU A 367 -12.39 4.47 -2.97
N VAL A 368 -12.01 3.86 -4.09
CA VAL A 368 -12.06 2.40 -4.28
C VAL A 368 -11.12 1.70 -3.29
N ALA A 369 -9.88 2.16 -3.16
CA ALA A 369 -8.91 1.63 -2.19
C ALA A 369 -9.33 1.78 -0.72
N ARG A 370 -10.29 2.66 -0.42
CA ARG A 370 -10.85 2.82 0.93
C ARG A 370 -12.11 1.99 1.18
N THR A 371 -12.78 1.55 0.13
CA THR A 371 -14.01 0.75 0.23
C THR A 371 -13.70 -0.74 0.19
N TRP A 372 -12.68 -1.14 -0.57
CA TRP A 372 -12.24 -2.52 -0.75
C TRP A 372 -10.83 -2.71 -0.16
N SER A 373 -10.51 -3.90 0.34
CA SER A 373 -9.22 -4.17 1.02
C SER A 373 -8.14 -4.66 0.06
N GLY A 374 -6.92 -4.14 0.21
CA GLY A 374 -5.69 -4.75 -0.32
C GLY A 374 -5.72 -5.05 -1.82
N ALA A 375 -5.38 -6.30 -2.18
CA ALA A 375 -5.25 -6.75 -3.56
C ALA A 375 -6.53 -6.56 -4.39
N VAL A 376 -7.72 -6.73 -3.81
CA VAL A 376 -8.97 -6.62 -4.58
C VAL A 376 -9.20 -5.19 -5.05
N ALA A 377 -8.84 -4.19 -4.24
CA ALA A 377 -8.90 -2.80 -4.68
C ALA A 377 -7.89 -2.51 -5.82
N ALA A 378 -6.73 -3.19 -5.82
CA ALA A 378 -5.71 -3.08 -6.87
C ALA A 378 -6.27 -3.52 -8.19
N THR A 379 -6.79 -4.74 -8.18
CA THR A 379 -7.34 -5.38 -9.37
C THR A 379 -8.48 -4.55 -9.91
N VAL A 380 -9.41 -4.08 -9.07
CA VAL A 380 -10.54 -3.26 -9.54
C VAL A 380 -10.07 -1.95 -10.16
N VAL A 381 -9.13 -1.22 -9.55
CA VAL A 381 -8.63 0.05 -10.09
C VAL A 381 -7.88 -0.16 -11.41
N MET A 382 -6.98 -1.15 -11.46
CA MET A 382 -6.20 -1.47 -12.66
C MET A 382 -7.08 -1.96 -13.81
N VAL A 383 -8.00 -2.89 -13.53
CA VAL A 383 -8.98 -3.37 -14.52
C VAL A 383 -9.84 -2.21 -15.00
N THR A 384 -10.30 -1.33 -14.12
CA THR A 384 -11.11 -0.16 -14.52
C THR A 384 -10.30 0.79 -15.41
N ALA A 385 -9.02 1.03 -15.10
CA ALA A 385 -8.15 1.85 -15.94
C ALA A 385 -7.97 1.27 -17.35
N VAL A 386 -7.74 -0.05 -17.45
CA VAL A 386 -7.58 -0.76 -18.73
C VAL A 386 -8.90 -0.82 -19.52
N VAL A 387 -10.00 -1.18 -18.87
CA VAL A 387 -11.34 -1.26 -19.47
C VAL A 387 -11.75 0.11 -20.01
N GLN A 388 -11.46 1.18 -19.28
CA GLN A 388 -11.71 2.53 -19.75
C GLN A 388 -10.95 2.86 -21.03
N VAL A 389 -9.66 2.54 -21.12
CA VAL A 389 -8.88 2.76 -22.34
C VAL A 389 -9.47 1.98 -23.52
N GLY A 390 -9.89 0.73 -23.29
CA GLY A 390 -10.53 -0.09 -24.32
C GLY A 390 -11.88 0.45 -24.81
N ILE A 391 -12.77 0.82 -23.89
CA ILE A 391 -14.12 1.30 -24.23
C ILE A 391 -14.07 2.68 -24.89
N VAL A 392 -13.36 3.64 -24.27
CA VAL A 392 -13.21 4.98 -24.85
C VAL A 392 -12.44 4.87 -26.18
N GLY A 393 -11.41 4.04 -26.25
CA GLY A 393 -10.63 3.79 -27.46
C GLY A 393 -11.49 3.26 -28.61
N TRP A 394 -12.36 2.30 -28.33
CA TRP A 394 -13.27 1.76 -29.33
C TRP A 394 -14.29 2.80 -29.81
N VAL A 395 -14.88 3.60 -28.90
CA VAL A 395 -15.82 4.67 -29.26
C VAL A 395 -15.15 5.70 -30.17
N TRP A 396 -13.96 6.16 -29.79
CA TRP A 396 -13.21 7.18 -30.52
C TRP A 396 -12.69 6.67 -31.86
N LYS A 397 -12.28 5.40 -31.94
CA LYS A 397 -11.96 4.74 -33.22
C LYS A 397 -13.19 4.58 -34.11
N THR A 398 -14.35 4.26 -33.54
CA THR A 398 -15.57 4.07 -34.33
C THR A 398 -16.00 5.41 -34.96
N ALA A 399 -15.94 6.49 -34.18
CA ALA A 399 -16.25 7.85 -34.63
C ALA A 399 -15.40 8.35 -35.81
N THR A 400 -14.23 7.75 -36.09
CA THR A 400 -13.43 8.11 -37.29
C THR A 400 -13.91 7.44 -38.57
N THR A 401 -14.81 6.46 -38.49
CA THR A 401 -15.25 5.64 -39.64
C THR A 401 -16.76 5.50 -39.78
N ALA A 402 -17.53 5.70 -38.70
CA ALA A 402 -18.97 5.58 -38.67
C ALA A 402 -19.57 6.32 -37.46
N ASP A 403 -20.89 6.56 -37.51
CA ASP A 403 -21.64 7.13 -36.39
C ASP A 403 -21.60 6.19 -35.17
N VAL A 404 -21.27 6.75 -34.00
CA VAL A 404 -21.25 6.00 -32.75
C VAL A 404 -22.68 5.85 -32.20
N PRO A 405 -23.12 4.63 -31.85
CA PRO A 405 -24.45 4.45 -31.29
C PRO A 405 -24.58 5.10 -29.90
N ALA A 406 -25.71 5.73 -29.62
CA ALA A 406 -25.93 6.53 -28.42
C ALA A 406 -25.60 5.80 -27.10
N TRP A 407 -25.91 4.50 -27.01
CA TRP A 407 -25.60 3.70 -25.81
C TRP A 407 -24.10 3.59 -25.55
N ALA A 408 -23.27 3.50 -26.60
CA ALA A 408 -21.82 3.39 -26.47
C ALA A 408 -21.21 4.71 -26.01
N THR A 409 -21.74 5.82 -26.51
CA THR A 409 -21.37 7.17 -26.08
C THR A 409 -21.71 7.39 -24.61
N VAL A 410 -22.87 6.91 -24.13
CA VAL A 410 -23.24 6.97 -22.71
C VAL A 410 -22.25 6.17 -21.85
N ILE A 411 -21.95 4.92 -22.22
CA ILE A 411 -21.01 4.09 -21.46
C ILE A 411 -19.62 4.73 -21.41
N SER A 412 -19.13 5.25 -22.54
CA SER A 412 -17.87 5.99 -22.57
C SER A 412 -17.93 7.26 -21.74
N GLY A 413 -19.06 7.98 -21.71
CA GLY A 413 -19.28 9.16 -20.88
C GLY A 413 -19.29 8.89 -19.37
N LEU A 414 -19.41 7.63 -18.92
CA LEU A 414 -19.27 7.29 -17.50
C LEU A 414 -17.81 7.29 -17.04
N MET A 415 -16.86 7.48 -17.96
CA MET A 415 -15.44 7.30 -17.73
C MET A 415 -14.71 8.64 -17.77
N PRO A 416 -13.91 8.99 -16.75
CA PRO A 416 -13.11 10.23 -16.74
C PRO A 416 -12.27 10.42 -18.00
N LEU A 417 -11.70 9.34 -18.57
CA LEU A 417 -10.88 9.41 -19.78
C LEU A 417 -11.61 10.02 -20.98
N HIS A 418 -12.92 9.80 -21.10
CA HIS A 418 -13.70 10.34 -22.22
C HIS A 418 -13.66 11.86 -22.25
N TYR A 419 -13.86 12.50 -21.09
CA TYR A 419 -13.83 13.97 -20.97
C TYR A 419 -12.43 14.54 -21.19
N GLY A 420 -11.39 13.85 -20.70
CA GLY A 420 -10.02 14.23 -20.99
C GLY A 420 -9.74 14.20 -22.50
N THR A 421 -10.22 13.16 -23.17
CA THR A 421 -10.05 12.97 -24.61
C THR A 421 -10.81 14.04 -25.41
N ILE A 422 -12.04 14.41 -25.00
CA ILE A 422 -12.80 15.53 -25.59
C ILE A 422 -11.97 16.80 -25.55
N VAL A 423 -11.47 17.18 -24.36
CA VAL A 423 -10.77 18.45 -24.18
C VAL A 423 -9.47 18.49 -24.98
N LEU A 424 -8.68 17.42 -24.96
CA LEU A 424 -7.42 17.35 -25.70
C LEU A 424 -7.67 17.38 -27.21
N SER A 425 -8.60 16.58 -27.72
CA SER A 425 -8.93 16.57 -29.14
C SER A 425 -9.38 17.96 -29.61
N ALA A 426 -10.35 18.53 -28.91
CA ALA A 426 -10.90 19.84 -29.25
C ALA A 426 -9.86 20.97 -29.12
N ALA A 427 -8.99 20.91 -28.11
CA ALA A 427 -7.88 21.86 -27.96
C ALA A 427 -6.81 21.71 -29.03
N GLY A 428 -6.56 20.48 -29.45
CA GLY A 428 -5.68 20.16 -30.56
C GLY A 428 -6.20 20.71 -31.89
N ASN A 429 -7.52 20.78 -32.03
CA ASN A 429 -8.18 21.15 -33.28
C ASN A 429 -8.69 22.60 -33.31
N GLY A 430 -8.35 23.41 -32.29
CA GLY A 430 -8.82 24.80 -32.19
C GLY A 430 -10.33 24.94 -31.92
N VAL A 431 -11.03 23.86 -31.61
CA VAL A 431 -12.48 23.83 -31.35
C VAL A 431 -12.74 24.14 -29.87
N MET A 432 -12.68 25.42 -29.51
CA MET A 432 -12.96 25.89 -28.14
C MET A 432 -14.42 26.28 -27.98
N GLY A 433 -15.25 25.39 -27.40
CA GLY A 433 -16.69 25.60 -27.26
C GLY A 433 -17.30 25.01 -25.99
N GLY A 434 -18.64 25.00 -25.91
CA GLY A 434 -19.37 24.50 -24.74
C GLY A 434 -19.05 23.05 -24.36
N LEU A 435 -18.63 22.23 -25.33
CA LEU A 435 -18.19 20.85 -25.13
C LEU A 435 -16.93 20.74 -24.26
N VAL A 436 -15.93 21.59 -24.53
CA VAL A 436 -14.66 21.64 -23.79
C VAL A 436 -14.89 22.05 -22.35
N TRP A 437 -15.62 23.14 -22.14
CA TRP A 437 -15.90 23.64 -20.79
C TRP A 437 -16.81 22.71 -20.00
N GLY A 438 -17.76 22.04 -20.66
CA GLY A 438 -18.58 20.99 -20.05
C GLY A 438 -17.74 19.81 -19.57
N ALA A 439 -16.82 19.32 -20.39
CA ALA A 439 -15.91 18.24 -20.03
C ALA A 439 -14.96 18.61 -18.88
N ILE A 440 -14.41 19.83 -18.89
CA ILE A 440 -13.60 20.37 -17.78
C ILE A 440 -14.42 20.44 -16.49
N ALA A 441 -15.67 20.92 -16.57
CA ALA A 441 -16.56 21.03 -15.40
C ALA A 441 -16.86 19.65 -14.79
N VAL A 442 -17.10 18.62 -15.61
CA VAL A 442 -17.27 17.25 -15.13
C VAL A 442 -16.03 16.76 -14.40
N LEU A 443 -14.83 16.89 -14.99
CA LEU A 443 -13.57 16.47 -14.36
C LEU A 443 -13.30 17.23 -13.04
N ALA A 444 -13.53 18.54 -13.02
CA ALA A 444 -13.34 19.35 -11.83
C ALA A 444 -14.31 18.94 -10.70
N LEU A 445 -15.58 18.71 -11.02
CA LEU A 445 -16.57 18.26 -10.04
C LEU A 445 -16.21 16.89 -9.46
N VAL A 446 -15.77 15.94 -10.29
CA VAL A 446 -15.30 14.63 -9.80
C VAL A 446 -14.11 14.79 -8.86
N ALA A 447 -13.09 15.55 -9.27
CA ALA A 447 -11.89 15.76 -8.46
C ALA A 447 -12.20 16.41 -7.10
N VAL A 448 -13.05 17.45 -7.08
CA VAL A 448 -13.45 18.16 -5.87
C VAL A 448 -14.27 17.26 -4.94
N LEU A 449 -15.28 16.56 -5.47
CA LEU A 449 -16.13 15.69 -4.65
C LEU A 449 -15.37 14.49 -4.10
N ALA A 450 -14.49 13.90 -4.90
CA ALA A 450 -13.62 12.83 -4.42
C ALA A 450 -12.65 13.31 -3.34
N GLY A 451 -12.03 14.48 -3.52
CA GLY A 451 -11.19 15.12 -2.52
C GLY A 451 -11.93 15.41 -1.21
N ALA A 452 -13.14 15.96 -1.28
CA ALA A 452 -13.99 16.22 -0.12
C ALA A 452 -14.36 14.93 0.63
N ALA A 453 -14.74 13.87 -0.10
CA ALA A 453 -15.03 12.55 0.47
C ALA A 453 -13.81 11.96 1.19
N ILE A 454 -12.62 12.11 0.59
CA ILE A 454 -11.35 11.66 1.16
C ILE A 454 -11.03 12.43 2.44
N TRP A 455 -11.19 13.75 2.44
CA TRP A 455 -10.89 14.64 3.57
C TRP A 455 -11.81 14.38 4.78
N VAL A 456 -13.12 14.26 4.55
CA VAL A 456 -14.11 13.95 5.60
C VAL A 456 -13.81 12.59 6.24
N ALA A 457 -13.42 11.60 5.45
CA ALA A 457 -13.07 10.27 5.94
C ALA A 457 -11.74 10.22 6.72
N SER A 458 -10.77 11.10 6.44
CA SER A 458 -9.55 11.23 7.26
C SER A 458 -9.78 11.98 8.57
N GLY A 459 -10.53 13.08 8.55
CA GLY A 459 -10.84 13.86 9.76
C GLY A 459 -11.59 13.05 10.81
N TYR A 460 -12.52 12.18 10.39
CA TYR A 460 -13.21 11.25 11.29
C TYR A 460 -12.28 10.25 11.99
N ARG A 461 -11.20 9.80 11.33
CA ARG A 461 -10.23 8.87 11.92
C ARG A 461 -9.38 9.53 13.00
N HIS A 462 -9.05 10.81 12.86
CA HIS A 462 -8.27 11.56 13.87
C HIS A 462 -9.13 11.86 15.11
N TRP A 463 -10.40 12.25 14.92
CA TRP A 463 -11.33 12.47 16.04
C TRP A 463 -11.57 11.21 16.91
N ARG A 464 -11.52 10.01 16.32
CA ARG A 464 -11.68 8.74 17.05
C ARG A 464 -10.40 8.30 17.81
N ARG A 465 -9.23 8.80 17.44
CA ARG A 465 -7.95 8.43 18.10
C ARG A 465 -7.58 9.32 19.29
N GLY A 466 -8.24 10.48 19.45
CA GLY A 466 -8.02 11.35 20.61
C GLY A 466 -6.81 12.28 20.51
N ASP A 467 -6.17 12.39 19.33
CA ASP A 467 -4.90 13.10 19.12
C ASP A 467 -5.02 14.65 19.08
N TRP A 468 -5.98 15.25 19.80
CA TRP A 468 -6.20 16.72 19.79
C TRP A 468 -5.51 17.46 20.95
N VAL A 469 -4.65 16.82 21.74
CA VAL A 469 -4.08 17.47 22.93
C VAL A 469 -2.85 18.34 22.67
N ASP A 470 -2.15 18.20 21.54
CA ASP A 470 -0.84 18.88 21.35
C ASP A 470 -0.82 20.01 20.30
N ALA A 471 -1.97 20.59 19.95
CA ALA A 471 -2.01 21.75 19.06
C ALA A 471 -3.07 22.77 19.48
N ALA A 472 -2.83 23.46 20.60
CA ALA A 472 -3.41 24.75 20.92
C ALA A 472 -2.34 25.65 21.55
#